data_AF-A0A7S9KJM3-F1
#
_entry.id   AF-A0A7S9KJM3-F1
#
_cell.length_a   1.000
_cell.length_b   1.000
_cell.length_c   1.000
_cell.angle_alpha   90.00
_cell.angle_beta   90.00
_cell.angle_gamma   90.00
#
_symmetry.space_group_name_H-M   'P 1'
#
loop_
_entity.id
_entity.type
_entity.pdbx_description
1 polymer ?
#
loop_
_entity_poly.entity_id
_entity_poly.type
_entity_poly.pdbx_seq_one_letter_code
_entity_poly.pdbx_strand_id
1 'polypeptide(L)'
;MSGPAAISDHVSLKGPTWPSNKQESSPTTTTAGASPQKPTSSRQRRWFNVVLFVFFAAWMACRACCLFPSSLHHQHHHHPWLLQAGLGPRRPADSATIPNQVHFVKLLQNPGSQEELSFHFTEFLSVYAAWHHWRPRALYLHTNAVEATVAGARDGLSGKWTKLLLQIPNLTVLRVQAPSEADNGVQITSLEHKTEFVAVEAVREMGGVFMGFDVYALRDVRRFRRGSKTFVARAWEDDAIAHDFFMSSKGSPALSQWADMLAQTYAAGSLSPSDVALGGPWTDSLHSGASPSSSIEIMDSSAFVSDKQNMSTSFELFRARDTHHAPRPRSHRPTGRHNHHHHHYGSAGIDWSRTYLLQVGRPHEAKWTGASLEFVTPRHLLERRSEFARVMYPVTRALQKKGLIRLIPE
;
A
#
# COMPACT_ATOMS: atom_id res chain seq x y z
N MET A 1 31.18 -4.59 -44.44
CA MET A 1 30.49 -3.28 -44.34
C MET A 1 29.14 -3.40 -45.00
N SER A 2 28.11 -3.72 -44.21
CA SER A 2 26.68 -3.62 -44.59
C SER A 2 25.92 -3.59 -43.26
N GLY A 3 25.18 -2.51 -43.00
CA GLY A 3 24.55 -2.22 -41.70
C GLY A 3 23.26 -3.02 -41.47
N PRO A 4 22.75 -3.07 -40.22
CA PRO A 4 21.51 -3.77 -39.92
C PRO A 4 20.29 -2.86 -40.10
N ALA A 5 19.23 -3.49 -40.61
CA ALA A 5 17.91 -2.93 -40.89
C ALA A 5 17.14 -2.59 -39.60
N ALA A 6 16.44 -1.46 -39.63
CA ALA A 6 15.49 -1.04 -38.62
C ALA A 6 14.15 -1.76 -38.82
N ILE A 7 13.61 -2.36 -37.77
CA ILE A 7 12.25 -2.90 -37.74
C ILE A 7 11.38 -1.88 -37.01
N SER A 8 10.43 -1.27 -37.73
CA SER A 8 9.40 -0.39 -37.19
C SER A 8 8.07 -1.14 -37.14
N ASP A 9 7.56 -1.41 -35.94
CA ASP A 9 6.21 -1.95 -35.77
C ASP A 9 5.25 -0.84 -35.36
N HIS A 10 4.44 -0.40 -36.33
CA HIS A 10 3.27 0.44 -36.12
C HIS A 10 2.09 -0.46 -35.68
N VAL A 11 1.68 -0.35 -34.42
CA VAL A 11 0.43 -0.94 -33.93
C VAL A 11 -0.69 0.11 -33.98
N SER A 12 -1.62 -0.09 -34.89
CA SER A 12 -2.84 0.72 -35.06
C SER A 12 -3.92 0.26 -34.07
N LEU A 13 -4.17 1.04 -33.02
CA LEU A 13 -5.27 0.81 -32.08
C LEU A 13 -6.55 1.51 -32.58
N LYS A 14 -7.50 0.74 -33.11
CA LYS A 14 -8.90 1.18 -33.29
C LYS A 14 -9.62 1.07 -31.95
N GLY A 15 -10.03 2.22 -31.39
CA GLY A 15 -10.85 2.27 -30.18
C GLY A 15 -12.32 1.86 -30.45
N PRO A 16 -13.05 1.38 -29.42
CA PRO A 16 -14.44 1.01 -29.54
C PRO A 16 -15.37 2.24 -29.54
N THR A 17 -16.29 2.29 -30.50
CA THR A 17 -17.41 3.25 -30.55
C THR A 17 -18.57 2.76 -29.70
N TRP A 18 -19.02 3.58 -28.74
CA TRP A 18 -20.25 3.36 -27.98
C TRP A 18 -21.41 4.23 -28.53
N PRO A 19 -22.67 3.74 -28.50
CA PRO A 19 -23.80 4.41 -29.12
C PRO A 19 -24.39 5.54 -28.27
N SER A 20 -24.89 6.56 -28.96
CA SER A 20 -25.54 7.75 -28.42
C SER A 20 -26.88 7.42 -27.74
N ASN A 21 -27.07 7.95 -26.53
CA ASN A 21 -28.34 7.90 -25.81
C ASN A 21 -29.36 8.86 -26.46
N LYS A 22 -30.51 8.33 -26.89
CA LYS A 22 -31.68 9.12 -27.30
C LYS A 22 -32.40 9.63 -26.05
N GLN A 23 -32.65 10.94 -26.03
CA GLN A 23 -33.64 11.57 -25.16
C GLN A 23 -35.04 11.04 -25.51
N GLU A 24 -35.79 10.65 -24.49
CA GLU A 24 -37.25 10.58 -24.56
C GLU A 24 -37.86 11.39 -23.42
N SER A 25 -38.84 12.18 -23.83
CA SER A 25 -39.60 13.18 -23.11
C SER A 25 -40.67 12.59 -22.19
N SER A 26 -41.02 13.39 -21.18
CA SER A 26 -42.11 13.35 -20.20
C SER A 26 -43.36 12.52 -20.51
N PRO A 27 -44.12 12.16 -19.45
CA PRO A 27 -45.56 12.29 -19.55
C PRO A 27 -46.26 12.99 -18.36
N THR A 28 -47.45 13.40 -18.72
CA THR A 28 -48.51 14.19 -18.11
C THR A 28 -49.21 13.54 -16.90
N THR A 29 -49.71 14.40 -16.03
CA THR A 29 -50.68 14.17 -14.95
C THR A 29 -52.03 13.70 -15.50
N THR A 30 -52.70 12.70 -14.86
CA THR A 30 -54.16 12.64 -14.63
C THR A 30 -54.50 11.57 -13.56
N THR A 31 -55.56 11.86 -12.81
CA THR A 31 -56.16 11.31 -11.58
C THR A 31 -56.83 9.93 -11.61
N ALA A 32 -56.94 9.37 -10.38
CA ALA A 32 -58.01 8.53 -9.80
C ALA A 32 -58.07 7.02 -10.05
N GLY A 33 -58.14 6.26 -8.94
CA GLY A 33 -58.53 4.83 -8.92
C GLY A 33 -58.15 4.12 -7.61
N ALA A 34 -59.06 4.11 -6.64
CA ALA A 34 -58.93 3.34 -5.40
C ALA A 34 -59.17 1.84 -5.64
N SER A 35 -58.38 0.97 -5.00
CA SER A 35 -58.72 -0.45 -4.78
C SER A 35 -57.96 -1.07 -3.58
N PRO A 36 -58.50 -2.12 -2.94
CA PRO A 36 -58.34 -2.37 -1.50
C PRO A 36 -57.12 -3.23 -1.15
N GLN A 37 -56.53 -2.93 0.01
CA GLN A 37 -55.48 -3.74 0.65
C GLN A 37 -56.04 -5.10 1.11
N LYS A 38 -55.42 -6.19 0.65
CA LYS A 38 -55.63 -7.54 1.19
C LYS A 38 -54.98 -7.68 2.57
N PRO A 39 -55.66 -8.23 3.59
CA PRO A 39 -55.05 -8.50 4.88
C PRO A 39 -54.07 -9.68 4.77
N THR A 40 -52.78 -9.41 4.99
CA THR A 40 -51.75 -10.44 5.13
C THR A 40 -52.06 -11.29 6.36
N SER A 41 -52.27 -12.58 6.15
CA SER A 41 -52.71 -13.51 7.19
C SER A 41 -51.73 -13.59 8.38
N SER A 42 -52.27 -13.56 9.59
CA SER A 42 -51.54 -13.64 10.87
C SER A 42 -50.65 -14.88 11.01
N ARG A 43 -50.84 -15.91 10.17
CA ARG A 43 -50.00 -17.11 10.11
C ARG A 43 -48.61 -16.84 9.54
N GLN A 44 -48.47 -15.94 8.55
CA GLN A 44 -47.17 -15.63 7.95
C GLN A 44 -46.24 -14.89 8.92
N ARG A 45 -46.77 -14.00 9.75
CA ARG A 45 -45.99 -13.33 10.81
C ARG A 45 -45.51 -14.31 11.89
N ARG A 46 -46.31 -15.31 12.25
CA ARG A 46 -45.89 -16.32 13.24
C ARG A 46 -44.75 -17.19 12.72
N TRP A 47 -44.79 -17.60 11.46
CA TRP A 47 -43.71 -18.39 10.85
C TRP A 47 -42.40 -17.61 10.75
N PHE A 48 -42.48 -16.33 10.35
CA PHE A 48 -41.29 -15.47 10.27
C PHE A 48 -40.62 -15.29 11.64
N ASN A 49 -41.40 -15.09 12.71
CA ASN A 49 -40.87 -14.93 14.06
C ASN A 49 -40.21 -16.21 14.61
N VAL A 50 -40.73 -17.39 14.25
CA VAL A 50 -40.12 -18.68 14.66
C VAL A 50 -38.77 -18.88 13.99
N VAL A 51 -38.66 -18.59 12.68
CA VAL A 51 -37.38 -18.68 11.95
C VAL A 51 -36.35 -17.74 12.57
N LEU A 52 -36.75 -16.50 12.87
CA LEU A 52 -35.85 -15.51 13.49
C LEU A 52 -35.35 -15.97 14.86
N PHE A 53 -36.23 -16.59 15.66
CA PHE A 53 -35.86 -17.11 16.98
C PHE A 53 -34.89 -18.30 16.90
N VAL A 54 -35.07 -19.20 15.93
CA VAL A 54 -34.14 -20.33 15.71
C VAL A 54 -32.76 -19.85 15.29
N PHE A 55 -32.69 -18.88 14.37
CA PHE A 55 -31.41 -18.26 13.99
C PHE A 55 -30.74 -17.55 15.17
N PHE A 56 -31.50 -16.82 15.99
CA PHE A 56 -30.97 -16.16 17.17
C PHE A 56 -30.45 -17.16 18.21
N ALA A 57 -31.17 -18.26 18.46
CA ALA A 57 -30.75 -19.31 19.37
C ALA A 57 -29.48 -20.03 18.90
N ALA A 58 -29.38 -20.33 17.59
CA ALA A 58 -28.19 -20.93 16.99
C ALA A 58 -26.98 -19.99 17.08
N TRP A 59 -27.18 -18.69 16.84
CA TRP A 59 -26.13 -17.68 16.98
C TRP A 59 -25.62 -17.55 18.42
N MET A 60 -26.53 -17.56 19.40
CA MET A 60 -26.19 -17.54 20.83
C MET A 60 -25.45 -18.81 21.27
N ALA A 61 -25.83 -19.98 20.76
CA ALA A 61 -25.15 -21.24 21.06
C ALA A 61 -23.70 -21.28 20.51
N CYS A 62 -23.48 -20.77 19.30
CA CYS A 62 -22.13 -20.59 18.75
C CYS A 62 -21.27 -19.67 19.63
N ARG A 63 -21.83 -18.53 20.08
CA ARG A 63 -21.11 -17.61 20.96
C ARG A 63 -20.76 -18.21 22.33
N ALA A 64 -21.65 -19.01 22.92
CA ALA A 64 -21.39 -19.67 24.19
C ALA A 64 -20.27 -20.71 24.10
N CYS A 65 -20.15 -21.41 22.96
CA CYS A 65 -19.07 -22.38 22.74
C CYS A 65 -17.69 -21.70 22.57
N CYS A 66 -17.64 -20.46 22.09
CA CYS A 66 -16.40 -19.70 21.94
C CYS A 66 -15.88 -19.05 23.23
N LEU A 67 -16.60 -19.16 24.36
CA LEU A 67 -16.25 -18.49 25.63
C LEU A 67 -15.63 -19.43 26.69
N PHE A 68 -15.36 -20.70 26.37
CA PHE A 68 -14.61 -21.59 27.25
C PHE A 68 -13.16 -21.75 26.73
N PRO A 69 -12.17 -21.06 27.34
CA PRO A 69 -10.78 -21.27 26.99
C PRO A 69 -10.34 -22.63 27.56
N SER A 70 -10.25 -23.64 26.69
CA SER A 70 -9.47 -24.82 27.01
C SER A 70 -8.02 -24.36 27.17
N SER A 71 -7.47 -24.52 28.37
CA SER A 71 -6.06 -24.24 28.66
C SER A 71 -5.18 -25.16 27.81
N LEU A 72 -4.80 -24.68 26.64
CA LEU A 72 -3.81 -25.30 25.77
C LEU A 72 -2.46 -24.62 26.01
N HIS A 73 -1.55 -25.43 26.50
CA HIS A 73 -0.13 -25.14 26.65
C HIS A 73 0.42 -24.63 25.31
N HIS A 74 0.76 -23.34 25.23
CA HIS A 74 1.23 -22.70 24.01
C HIS A 74 2.71 -23.10 23.78
N GLN A 75 2.93 -24.13 22.96
CA GLN A 75 4.23 -24.33 22.33
C GLN A 75 4.40 -23.22 21.28
N HIS A 76 5.32 -22.29 21.55
CA HIS A 76 5.79 -21.35 20.53
C HIS A 76 6.43 -22.14 19.38
N HIS A 77 5.67 -22.36 18.31
CA HIS A 77 6.23 -22.82 17.05
C HIS A 77 7.05 -21.67 16.46
N HIS A 78 8.36 -21.70 16.69
CA HIS A 78 9.29 -20.88 15.91
C HIS A 78 9.13 -21.27 14.43
N HIS A 79 8.51 -20.41 13.61
CA HIS A 79 8.33 -20.66 12.19
C HIS A 79 9.71 -20.78 11.50
N PRO A 80 10.10 -21.96 10.98
CA PRO A 80 11.48 -22.20 10.53
C PRO A 80 11.82 -21.57 9.17
N TRP A 81 10.88 -20.95 8.47
CA TRP A 81 11.03 -20.58 7.06
C TRP A 81 11.79 -19.27 6.78
N LEU A 82 12.25 -18.56 7.82
CA LEU A 82 13.08 -17.34 7.69
C LEU A 82 14.56 -17.52 8.10
N LEU A 83 14.98 -18.72 8.48
CA LEU A 83 16.34 -18.97 8.98
C LEU A 83 17.35 -19.24 7.86
N GLN A 84 17.75 -18.20 7.13
CA GLN A 84 19.01 -18.22 6.38
C GLN A 84 19.78 -16.89 6.38
N ALA A 85 19.56 -16.03 7.39
CA ALA A 85 20.37 -14.83 7.60
C ALA A 85 21.16 -14.95 8.92
N GLY A 86 22.40 -15.42 8.83
CA GLY A 86 23.32 -15.50 9.96
C GLY A 86 23.62 -14.11 10.54
N LEU A 87 23.09 -13.83 11.73
CA LEU A 87 23.39 -12.63 12.50
C LEU A 87 23.94 -13.05 13.88
N GLY A 88 25.19 -12.68 14.15
CA GLY A 88 25.90 -12.98 15.40
C GLY A 88 25.34 -12.27 16.66
N PRO A 89 25.99 -12.46 17.82
CA PRO A 89 25.42 -12.05 19.12
C PRO A 89 25.29 -10.52 19.24
N ARG A 90 24.10 -10.07 19.65
CA ARG A 90 23.68 -8.65 19.70
C ARG A 90 23.84 -8.04 21.10
N ARG A 91 24.28 -6.77 21.10
CA ARG A 91 24.22 -5.83 22.23
C ARG A 91 22.74 -5.48 22.54
N PRO A 92 22.35 -5.17 23.79
CA PRO A 92 20.98 -4.75 24.10
C PRO A 92 20.66 -3.47 23.33
N ALA A 93 19.66 -3.52 22.46
CA ALA A 93 19.22 -2.35 21.70
C ALA A 93 18.41 -1.43 22.62
N ASP A 94 18.55 -0.12 22.47
CA ASP A 94 17.55 0.85 22.94
C ASP A 94 16.19 0.44 22.33
N SER A 95 15.34 -0.19 23.14
CA SER A 95 14.17 -0.96 22.71
C SER A 95 13.10 -0.13 21.98
N ALA A 96 13.19 1.20 22.05
CA ALA A 96 12.24 2.13 21.43
C ALA A 96 12.58 2.55 19.99
N THR A 97 13.82 2.37 19.51
CA THR A 97 14.19 2.92 18.19
C THR A 97 13.81 1.98 17.05
N ILE A 98 13.08 2.49 16.06
CA ILE A 98 12.73 1.77 14.84
C ILE A 98 13.94 1.80 13.87
N PRO A 99 14.52 0.64 13.50
CA PRO A 99 15.67 0.58 12.59
C PRO A 99 15.43 1.30 11.26
N ASN A 100 16.46 1.95 10.71
CA ASN A 100 16.37 2.58 9.38
C ASN A 100 16.55 1.56 8.26
N GLN A 101 15.63 0.61 8.16
CA GLN A 101 15.62 -0.39 7.10
C GLN A 101 14.20 -0.56 6.59
N VAL A 102 14.08 -0.89 5.31
CA VAL A 102 12.79 -0.91 4.61
C VAL A 102 12.58 -2.27 3.98
N HIS A 103 11.37 -2.78 4.08
CA HIS A 103 10.94 -4.08 3.59
C HIS A 103 9.84 -3.89 2.55
N PHE A 104 10.06 -4.48 1.38
CA PHE A 104 9.10 -4.64 0.30
C PHE A 104 8.85 -6.13 0.10
N VAL A 105 7.65 -6.51 -0.34
CA VAL A 105 7.28 -7.91 -0.56
C VAL A 105 6.66 -8.05 -1.96
N LYS A 106 7.21 -8.95 -2.79
CA LYS A 106 6.68 -9.31 -4.12
C LYS A 106 6.69 -10.83 -4.24
N LEU A 107 5.53 -11.45 -4.02
CA LEU A 107 5.35 -12.90 -4.19
C LEU A 107 4.88 -13.21 -5.62
N LEU A 108 5.40 -14.30 -6.16
CA LEU A 108 5.10 -14.80 -7.51
C LEU A 108 4.19 -16.02 -7.40
N GLN A 109 3.23 -16.15 -8.30
CA GLN A 109 2.46 -17.38 -8.47
C GLN A 109 3.37 -18.48 -9.01
N ASN A 110 4.24 -18.12 -9.96
CA ASN A 110 5.29 -18.97 -10.50
C ASN A 110 6.69 -18.41 -10.13
N PRO A 111 7.36 -18.97 -9.11
CA PRO A 111 8.72 -18.57 -8.71
C PRO A 111 9.77 -18.55 -9.82
N GLY A 112 9.58 -19.32 -10.89
CA GLY A 112 10.47 -19.38 -12.06
C GLY A 112 10.19 -18.33 -13.14
N SER A 113 9.12 -17.53 -13.02
CA SER A 113 8.70 -16.60 -14.06
C SER A 113 9.48 -15.29 -14.02
N GLN A 114 10.19 -14.99 -15.12
CA GLN A 114 10.85 -13.68 -15.32
C GLN A 114 9.83 -12.55 -15.48
N GLU A 115 8.65 -12.84 -16.03
CA GLU A 115 7.59 -11.86 -16.25
C GLU A 115 6.91 -11.47 -14.93
N GLU A 116 6.73 -12.41 -14.02
CA GLU A 116 6.09 -12.12 -12.73
C GLU A 116 7.01 -11.33 -11.78
N LEU A 117 8.34 -11.52 -11.88
CA LEU A 117 9.32 -10.65 -11.23
C LEU A 117 9.59 -9.35 -12.03
N SER A 118 8.55 -8.79 -12.64
CA SER A 118 8.62 -7.48 -13.29
C SER A 118 8.08 -6.37 -12.39
N PHE A 119 8.69 -5.19 -12.54
CA PHE A 119 8.26 -3.97 -11.88
C PHE A 119 7.95 -2.90 -12.91
N HIS A 120 6.85 -2.18 -12.69
CA HIS A 120 6.50 -0.99 -13.43
C HIS A 120 7.36 0.21 -13.01
N PHE A 121 7.32 1.27 -13.82
CA PHE A 121 8.00 2.53 -13.51
C PHE A 121 7.59 3.09 -12.13
N THR A 122 6.31 2.99 -11.80
CA THR A 122 5.74 3.52 -10.56
C THR A 122 6.19 2.74 -9.33
N GLU A 123 6.31 1.41 -9.42
CA GLU A 123 6.88 0.58 -8.35
C GLU A 123 8.38 0.90 -8.15
N PHE A 124 9.15 1.05 -9.23
CA PHE A 124 10.53 1.54 -9.16
C PHE A 124 10.63 2.92 -8.49
N LEU A 125 9.73 3.84 -8.86
CA LEU A 125 9.69 5.20 -8.31
C LEU A 125 9.40 5.18 -6.80
N SER A 126 8.50 4.32 -6.33
CA SER A 126 8.20 4.11 -4.91
C SER A 126 9.46 3.71 -4.12
N VAL A 127 10.14 2.63 -4.54
CA VAL A 127 11.35 2.14 -3.87
C VAL A 127 12.48 3.17 -3.92
N TYR A 128 12.67 3.81 -5.07
CA TYR A 128 13.70 4.83 -5.23
C TYR A 128 13.42 6.08 -4.39
N ALA A 129 12.16 6.47 -4.21
CA ALA A 129 11.78 7.58 -3.34
C ALA A 129 12.11 7.28 -1.87
N ALA A 130 11.81 6.07 -1.40
CA ALA A 130 12.19 5.62 -0.05
C ALA A 130 13.72 5.66 0.13
N TRP A 131 14.47 5.11 -0.83
CA TRP A 131 15.94 5.17 -0.82
C TRP A 131 16.47 6.61 -0.77
N HIS A 132 15.92 7.48 -1.63
CA HIS A 132 16.35 8.87 -1.78
C HIS A 132 16.14 9.66 -0.48
N HIS A 133 14.93 9.60 0.09
CA HIS A 133 14.56 10.43 1.22
C HIS A 133 15.04 9.87 2.56
N TRP A 134 15.01 8.56 2.74
CA TRP A 134 15.25 7.95 4.06
C TRP A 134 16.70 7.49 4.25
N ARG A 135 17.43 7.31 3.15
CA ARG A 135 18.80 6.77 3.14
C ARG A 135 18.90 5.54 4.05
N PRO A 136 18.09 4.50 3.79
CA PRO A 136 18.03 3.35 4.67
C PRO A 136 19.39 2.64 4.72
N ARG A 137 19.71 2.08 5.88
CA ARG A 137 20.88 1.23 6.08
C ARG A 137 20.78 -0.04 5.24
N ALA A 138 19.56 -0.55 5.06
CA ALA A 138 19.25 -1.70 4.23
C ALA A 138 17.86 -1.57 3.60
N LEU A 139 17.73 -2.05 2.36
CA LEU A 139 16.48 -2.29 1.66
C LEU A 139 16.35 -3.79 1.46
N TYR A 140 15.18 -4.34 1.74
CA TYR A 140 14.91 -5.76 1.56
C TYR A 140 13.75 -5.94 0.60
N LEU A 141 13.95 -6.76 -0.43
CA LEU A 141 12.88 -7.28 -1.27
C LEU A 141 12.66 -8.75 -0.90
N HIS A 142 11.56 -9.04 -0.23
CA HIS A 142 11.13 -10.39 0.08
C HIS A 142 10.37 -10.96 -1.11
N THR A 143 10.80 -12.11 -1.60
CA THR A 143 10.16 -12.78 -2.73
C THR A 143 10.33 -14.29 -2.64
N ASN A 144 9.43 -15.06 -3.23
CA ASN A 144 9.60 -16.51 -3.39
C ASN A 144 10.31 -16.89 -4.70
N ALA A 145 10.72 -15.92 -5.51
CA ALA A 145 11.44 -16.14 -6.76
C ALA A 145 12.70 -17.01 -6.58
N VAL A 146 12.97 -17.89 -7.54
CA VAL A 146 14.20 -18.69 -7.53
C VAL A 146 15.42 -17.86 -7.95
N GLU A 147 16.62 -18.31 -7.59
CA GLU A 147 17.87 -17.59 -7.84
C GLU A 147 18.05 -17.21 -9.31
N ALA A 148 17.72 -18.13 -10.23
CA ALA A 148 17.78 -17.89 -11.67
C ALA A 148 16.82 -16.77 -12.14
N THR A 149 15.63 -16.67 -11.52
CA THR A 149 14.68 -15.58 -11.78
C THR A 149 15.27 -14.24 -11.36
N VAL A 150 15.84 -14.18 -10.15
CA VAL A 150 16.47 -12.97 -9.61
C VAL A 150 17.71 -12.57 -10.42
N ALA A 151 18.54 -13.52 -10.82
CA ALA A 151 19.72 -13.27 -11.65
C ALA A 151 19.32 -12.71 -13.03
N GLY A 152 18.37 -13.34 -13.70
CA GLY A 152 17.84 -12.85 -14.97
C GLY A 152 17.25 -11.44 -14.87
N ALA A 153 16.49 -11.17 -13.80
CA ALA A 153 15.94 -9.85 -13.52
C ALA A 153 17.04 -8.78 -13.32
N ARG A 154 18.15 -9.12 -12.65
CA ARG A 154 19.33 -8.24 -12.49
C ARG A 154 20.04 -7.98 -13.83
N ASP A 155 20.05 -8.97 -14.72
CA ASP A 155 20.62 -8.83 -16.06
C ASP A 155 19.72 -8.00 -16.99
N GLY A 156 18.42 -7.94 -16.67
CA GLY A 156 17.43 -7.11 -17.34
C GLY A 156 16.37 -7.88 -18.12
N LEU A 157 16.29 -9.20 -17.94
CA LEU A 157 15.29 -10.05 -18.60
C LEU A 157 13.86 -9.68 -18.20
N SER A 158 13.66 -9.16 -16.98
CA SER A 158 12.37 -8.66 -16.48
C SER A 158 12.12 -7.18 -16.79
N GLY A 159 12.89 -6.58 -17.70
CA GLY A 159 12.73 -5.21 -18.15
C GLY A 159 13.55 -4.17 -17.39
N LYS A 160 13.55 -2.95 -17.96
CA LYS A 160 14.39 -1.82 -17.51
C LYS A 160 14.18 -1.47 -16.03
N TRP A 161 12.93 -1.35 -15.60
CA TRP A 161 12.61 -0.84 -14.26
C TRP A 161 12.95 -1.86 -13.18
N THR A 162 12.73 -3.14 -13.42
CA THR A 162 13.20 -4.22 -12.55
C THR A 162 14.71 -4.18 -12.37
N LYS A 163 15.46 -4.09 -13.48
CA LYS A 163 16.92 -4.01 -13.43
C LYS A 163 17.37 -2.82 -12.58
N LEU A 164 16.80 -1.64 -12.81
CA LEU A 164 17.14 -0.43 -12.06
C LEU A 164 16.75 -0.54 -10.57
N LEU A 165 15.62 -1.14 -10.25
CA LEU A 165 15.18 -1.38 -8.87
C LEU A 165 16.18 -2.29 -8.14
N LEU A 166 16.55 -3.42 -8.75
CA LEU A 166 17.48 -4.39 -8.15
C LEU A 166 18.92 -3.87 -8.05
N GLN A 167 19.24 -2.75 -8.71
CA GLN A 167 20.50 -2.03 -8.63
C GLN A 167 20.49 -0.88 -7.61
N ILE A 168 19.39 -0.63 -6.91
CA ILE A 168 19.33 0.37 -5.85
C ILE A 168 20.35 0.01 -4.75
N PRO A 169 21.22 0.95 -4.31
CA PRO A 169 22.21 0.66 -3.29
C PRO A 169 21.60 0.14 -1.99
N ASN A 170 22.27 -0.84 -1.38
CA ASN A 170 21.85 -1.53 -0.15
C ASN A 170 20.56 -2.35 -0.28
N LEU A 171 20.07 -2.62 -1.50
CA LEU A 171 18.97 -3.57 -1.72
C LEU A 171 19.48 -5.01 -1.69
N THR A 172 18.86 -5.81 -0.84
CA THR A 172 19.08 -7.25 -0.73
C THR A 172 17.79 -7.98 -1.07
N VAL A 173 17.86 -8.97 -1.95
CA VAL A 173 16.74 -9.87 -2.22
C VAL A 173 16.79 -11.00 -1.19
N LEU A 174 15.71 -11.16 -0.44
CA LEU A 174 15.56 -12.25 0.54
C LEU A 174 14.53 -13.23 -0.01
N ARG A 175 14.96 -14.48 -0.19
CA ARG A 175 14.05 -15.54 -0.58
C ARG A 175 13.20 -15.95 0.63
N VAL A 176 11.89 -15.98 0.44
CA VAL A 176 10.92 -16.38 1.47
C VAL A 176 10.03 -17.51 0.96
N GLN A 177 9.52 -18.31 1.88
CA GLN A 177 8.43 -19.23 1.60
C GLN A 177 7.11 -18.50 1.80
N ALA A 178 6.28 -18.45 0.76
CA ALA A 178 4.95 -17.87 0.89
C ALA A 178 4.08 -18.83 1.74
N PRO A 179 3.41 -18.34 2.80
CA PRO A 179 2.59 -19.20 3.64
C PRO A 179 1.41 -19.75 2.83
N SER A 180 1.10 -21.03 3.02
CA SER A 180 -0.04 -21.70 2.38
C SER A 180 -1.24 -21.82 3.32
N GLU A 181 -1.01 -21.72 4.62
CA GLU A 181 -1.99 -21.98 5.68
C GLU A 181 -1.69 -21.08 6.87
N ALA A 182 -2.74 -20.62 7.55
CA ALA A 182 -2.63 -19.90 8.83
C ALA A 182 -2.64 -20.89 10.01
N ASP A 183 -2.28 -20.44 11.21
CA ASP A 183 -2.16 -21.31 12.40
C ASP A 183 -3.50 -21.94 12.82
N ASN A 184 -4.61 -21.36 12.40
CA ASN A 184 -5.95 -21.91 12.61
C ASN A 184 -6.37 -22.97 11.56
N GLY A 185 -5.45 -23.39 10.68
CA GLY A 185 -5.65 -24.42 9.67
C GLY A 185 -6.29 -23.93 8.36
N VAL A 186 -6.61 -22.64 8.24
CA VAL A 186 -7.29 -22.09 7.06
C VAL A 186 -6.29 -21.80 5.95
N GLN A 187 -6.59 -22.27 4.73
CA GLN A 187 -5.74 -22.07 3.56
C GLN A 187 -5.68 -20.60 3.13
N ILE A 188 -4.47 -20.11 2.91
CA ILE A 188 -4.19 -18.78 2.39
C ILE A 188 -3.98 -18.91 0.88
N THR A 189 -4.98 -18.55 0.08
CA THR A 189 -4.94 -18.71 -1.38
C THR A 189 -4.48 -17.43 -2.09
N SER A 190 -4.92 -16.27 -1.61
CA SER A 190 -4.58 -14.96 -2.19
C SER A 190 -3.10 -14.61 -1.97
N LEU A 191 -2.41 -14.20 -3.04
CA LEU A 191 -1.04 -13.65 -2.94
C LEU A 191 -0.99 -12.35 -2.13
N GLU A 192 -2.04 -11.55 -2.17
CA GLU A 192 -2.14 -10.32 -1.38
C GLU A 192 -2.16 -10.65 0.12
N HIS A 193 -2.95 -11.65 0.52
CA HIS A 193 -2.98 -12.11 1.90
C HIS A 193 -1.61 -12.65 2.34
N LYS A 194 -0.97 -13.47 1.52
CA LYS A 194 0.38 -13.99 1.79
C LYS A 194 1.41 -12.87 1.95
N THR A 195 1.25 -11.79 1.19
CA THR A 195 2.12 -10.62 1.25
C THR A 195 2.04 -9.94 2.62
N GLU A 196 0.84 -9.80 3.20
CA GLU A 196 0.66 -9.25 4.55
C GLU A 196 1.36 -10.11 5.61
N PHE A 197 1.18 -11.44 5.57
CA PHE A 197 1.86 -12.35 6.49
C PHE A 197 3.39 -12.19 6.42
N VAL A 198 3.95 -12.20 5.21
CA VAL A 198 5.40 -12.02 5.02
C VAL A 198 5.86 -10.63 5.50
N ALA A 199 5.07 -9.57 5.25
CA ALA A 199 5.39 -8.22 5.67
C ALA A 199 5.46 -8.08 7.19
N VAL A 200 4.41 -8.56 7.89
CA VAL A 200 4.30 -8.54 9.35
C VAL A 200 5.44 -9.32 9.98
N GLU A 201 5.71 -10.54 9.50
CA GLU A 201 6.81 -11.36 9.99
C GLU A 201 8.19 -10.73 9.76
N ALA A 202 8.41 -10.19 8.57
CA ALA A 202 9.68 -9.54 8.25
C ALA A 202 10.00 -8.39 9.22
N VAL A 203 9.02 -7.54 9.50
CA VAL A 203 9.21 -6.41 10.43
C VAL A 203 9.25 -6.90 11.88
N ARG A 204 8.50 -7.94 12.25
CA ARG A 204 8.55 -8.53 13.60
C ARG A 204 9.96 -9.01 13.92
N GLU A 205 10.57 -9.74 12.97
CA GLU A 205 11.89 -10.33 13.15
C GLU A 205 13.03 -9.33 13.02
N MET A 206 12.93 -8.38 12.10
CA MET A 206 14.07 -7.51 11.79
C MET A 206 13.92 -6.09 12.33
N GLY A 207 12.71 -5.68 12.72
CA GLY A 207 12.31 -4.28 12.89
C GLY A 207 12.36 -3.51 11.56
N GLY A 208 12.00 -2.24 11.57
CA GLY A 208 12.11 -1.36 10.41
C GLY A 208 10.75 -0.90 9.89
N VAL A 209 10.66 -0.68 8.58
CA VAL A 209 9.48 -0.13 7.89
C VAL A 209 9.03 -1.11 6.81
N PHE A 210 7.78 -1.57 6.85
CA PHE A 210 7.14 -2.17 5.68
C PHE A 210 6.49 -1.08 4.83
N MET A 211 6.59 -1.22 3.51
CA MET A 211 6.03 -0.26 2.56
C MET A 211 5.56 -0.99 1.29
N GLY A 212 4.30 -0.79 0.93
CA GLY A 212 3.75 -1.24 -0.35
C GLY A 212 4.35 -0.46 -1.53
N PHE A 213 4.35 -1.07 -2.72
CA PHE A 213 4.86 -0.43 -3.95
C PHE A 213 3.99 0.72 -4.47
N ASP A 214 2.83 0.93 -3.87
CA ASP A 214 1.89 2.01 -4.14
C ASP A 214 2.01 3.18 -3.14
N VAL A 215 2.92 3.07 -2.17
CA VAL A 215 3.27 4.14 -1.23
C VAL A 215 4.53 4.85 -1.73
N TYR A 216 4.60 6.17 -1.62
CA TYR A 216 5.70 7.01 -2.07
C TYR A 216 6.21 7.88 -0.93
N ALA A 217 7.51 7.84 -0.69
CA ALA A 217 8.15 8.71 0.28
C ALA A 217 8.33 10.11 -0.30
N LEU A 218 7.71 11.10 0.35
CA LEU A 218 7.88 12.52 0.02
C LEU A 218 8.93 13.18 0.93
N ARG A 219 9.14 12.63 2.13
CA ARG A 219 10.08 13.14 3.15
C ARG A 219 10.64 12.04 4.02
N ASP A 220 11.66 12.38 4.80
CA ASP A 220 12.26 11.51 5.79
C ASP A 220 11.33 11.23 6.98
N VAL A 221 10.96 9.97 7.18
CA VAL A 221 10.11 9.50 8.30
C VAL A 221 10.87 9.36 9.63
N ARG A 222 12.13 9.81 9.71
CA ARG A 222 12.96 9.78 10.91
C ARG A 222 12.28 10.31 12.19
N ARG A 223 11.36 11.27 12.09
CA ARG A 223 10.61 11.76 13.27
C ARG A 223 9.84 10.64 13.97
N PHE A 224 9.23 9.76 13.19
CA PHE A 224 8.42 8.65 13.68
C PHE A 224 9.33 7.53 14.17
N ARG A 225 10.40 7.23 13.40
CA ARG A 225 11.32 6.15 13.77
C ARG A 225 12.14 6.40 15.04
N ARG A 226 12.39 7.67 15.37
CA ARG A 226 13.11 8.11 16.56
C ARG A 226 12.19 8.69 17.63
N GLY A 227 10.87 8.52 17.47
CA GLY A 227 9.90 8.86 18.48
C GLY A 227 10.02 7.94 19.70
N SER A 228 9.17 8.15 20.69
CA SER A 228 9.08 7.30 21.88
C SER A 228 8.28 6.01 21.65
N LYS A 229 7.67 5.84 20.47
CA LYS A 229 6.77 4.76 20.12
C LYS A 229 7.51 3.63 19.41
N THR A 230 7.22 2.37 19.76
CA THR A 230 7.83 1.17 19.19
C THR A 230 7.09 0.67 17.96
N PHE A 231 5.88 1.15 17.71
CA PHE A 231 5.07 0.83 16.54
C PHE A 231 4.43 2.11 16.01
N VAL A 232 4.55 2.35 14.71
CA VAL A 232 3.89 3.47 14.05
C VAL A 232 3.21 2.96 12.80
N ALA A 233 1.96 3.33 12.62
CA ALA A 233 1.20 3.00 11.43
C ALA A 233 0.27 4.14 11.05
N ARG A 234 -0.54 3.94 10.02
CA ARG A 234 -1.58 4.87 9.60
C ARG A 234 -2.94 4.28 9.96
N ALA A 235 -3.87 5.11 10.42
CA ALA A 235 -5.27 4.72 10.47
C ALA A 235 -5.89 4.69 9.07
N TRP A 236 -6.67 3.64 8.84
CA TRP A 236 -7.65 3.50 7.78
C TRP A 236 -9.02 3.99 8.29
N GLU A 237 -10.07 3.96 7.46
CA GLU A 237 -11.43 4.30 7.94
C GLU A 237 -11.83 3.38 9.12
N ASP A 238 -12.72 3.87 10.00
CA ASP A 238 -13.20 3.18 11.21
C ASP A 238 -12.08 2.74 12.20
N ASP A 239 -11.00 3.53 12.27
CA ASP A 239 -9.85 3.31 13.15
C ASP A 239 -9.05 2.01 12.89
N ALA A 240 -9.33 1.32 11.78
CA ALA A 240 -8.51 0.18 11.34
C ALA A 240 -7.08 0.64 11.01
N ILE A 241 -6.11 -0.26 10.98
CA ILE A 241 -4.73 0.08 10.61
C ILE A 241 -4.44 -0.28 9.17
N ALA A 242 -3.83 0.66 8.44
CA ALA A 242 -3.37 0.41 7.10
C ALA A 242 -2.27 -0.68 7.08
N HIS A 243 -2.51 -1.75 6.34
CA HIS A 243 -1.55 -2.84 6.15
C HIS A 243 -0.49 -2.53 5.08
N ASP A 244 -0.74 -1.56 4.20
CA ASP A 244 0.18 -1.15 3.13
C ASP A 244 1.42 -0.37 3.64
N PHE A 245 1.41 0.05 4.91
CA PHE A 245 2.55 0.72 5.54
C PHE A 245 2.47 0.64 7.07
N PHE A 246 3.57 0.22 7.68
CA PHE A 246 3.77 0.32 9.11
C PHE A 246 5.26 0.25 9.42
N MET A 247 5.63 0.61 10.64
CA MET A 247 6.99 0.53 11.11
C MET A 247 7.04 0.09 12.57
N SER A 248 8.08 -0.66 12.93
CA SER A 248 8.20 -1.15 14.29
C SER A 248 9.64 -1.41 14.72
N SER A 249 9.92 -1.25 16.02
CA SER A 249 11.14 -1.77 16.61
C SER A 249 11.06 -3.30 16.65
N LYS A 250 12.22 -3.95 16.59
CA LYS A 250 12.28 -5.41 16.72
C LYS A 250 11.72 -5.80 18.10
N GLY A 251 10.83 -6.79 18.12
CA GLY A 251 10.23 -7.29 19.37
C GLY A 251 9.19 -6.34 19.99
N SER A 252 8.64 -5.41 19.21
CA SER A 252 7.51 -4.58 19.66
C SER A 252 6.33 -5.47 20.09
N PRO A 253 5.77 -5.29 21.29
CA PRO A 253 4.60 -6.05 21.74
C PRO A 253 3.39 -5.88 20.82
N ALA A 254 3.17 -4.66 20.30
CA ALA A 254 2.06 -4.36 19.40
C ALA A 254 2.13 -5.16 18.09
N LEU A 255 3.31 -5.23 17.47
CA LEU A 255 3.50 -5.99 16.23
C LEU A 255 3.48 -7.50 16.48
N SER A 256 3.97 -7.95 17.64
CA SER A 256 3.91 -9.37 18.01
C SER A 256 2.46 -9.81 18.18
N GLN A 257 1.65 -9.01 18.89
CA GLN A 257 0.22 -9.25 19.04
C GLN A 257 -0.50 -9.25 17.69
N TRP A 258 -0.21 -8.29 16.80
CA TRP A 258 -0.78 -8.28 15.46
C TRP A 258 -0.44 -9.55 14.69
N ALA A 259 0.84 -9.98 14.69
CA ALA A 259 1.25 -11.21 14.01
C ALA A 259 0.52 -12.45 14.55
N ASP A 260 0.41 -12.58 15.86
CA ASP A 260 -0.26 -13.70 16.50
C ASP A 260 -1.76 -13.71 16.15
N MET A 261 -2.41 -12.54 16.17
CA MET A 261 -3.82 -12.40 15.76
C MET A 261 -4.00 -12.72 14.28
N LEU A 262 -3.12 -12.24 13.40
CA LEU A 262 -3.16 -12.51 11.96
C LEU A 262 -3.19 -14.01 11.67
N ALA A 263 -2.37 -14.79 12.37
CA ALA A 263 -2.30 -16.24 12.21
C ALA A 263 -3.51 -16.98 12.82
N GLN A 264 -4.05 -16.48 13.93
CA GLN A 264 -5.15 -17.15 14.64
C GLN A 264 -6.54 -16.81 14.09
N THR A 265 -6.75 -15.58 13.62
CA THR A 265 -8.07 -15.07 13.22
C THR A 265 -8.27 -15.04 11.71
N TYR A 266 -7.31 -15.55 10.93
CA TYR A 266 -7.44 -15.55 9.48
C TYR A 266 -8.70 -16.28 9.02
N ALA A 267 -9.55 -15.58 8.28
CA ALA A 267 -10.76 -16.13 7.69
C ALA A 267 -10.68 -16.06 6.17
N ALA A 268 -10.97 -17.18 5.51
CA ALA A 268 -11.06 -17.22 4.06
C ALA A 268 -12.13 -16.25 3.54
N GLY A 269 -11.82 -15.50 2.48
CA GLY A 269 -12.73 -14.52 1.90
C GLY A 269 -12.75 -13.15 2.57
N SER A 270 -11.89 -12.91 3.57
CA SER A 270 -11.60 -11.56 4.06
C SER A 270 -11.01 -10.69 2.93
N LEU A 271 -11.27 -9.37 2.97
CA LEU A 271 -10.65 -8.41 2.03
C LEU A 271 -9.17 -8.19 2.36
N SER A 272 -8.84 -8.17 3.66
CA SER A 272 -7.49 -8.17 4.19
C SER A 272 -7.46 -9.00 5.48
N PRO A 273 -6.48 -9.91 5.65
CA PRO A 273 -6.23 -10.59 6.91
C PRO A 273 -6.07 -9.63 8.09
N SER A 274 -5.42 -8.49 7.85
CA SER A 274 -5.17 -7.48 8.88
C SER A 274 -6.43 -6.77 9.34
N ASP A 275 -7.44 -6.58 8.49
CA ASP A 275 -8.73 -5.99 8.89
C ASP A 275 -9.47 -6.89 9.89
N VAL A 276 -9.35 -8.22 9.73
CA VAL A 276 -9.93 -9.18 10.67
C VAL A 276 -9.13 -9.22 11.97
N ALA A 277 -7.79 -9.24 11.87
CA ALA A 277 -6.89 -9.32 13.01
C ALA A 277 -6.90 -8.05 13.86
N LEU A 278 -7.02 -6.87 13.25
CA LEU A 278 -6.96 -5.57 13.91
C LEU A 278 -8.34 -4.96 14.15
N GLY A 279 -9.41 -5.74 14.04
CA GLY A 279 -10.79 -5.26 14.28
C GLY A 279 -11.06 -4.81 15.72
N GLY A 280 -12.34 -4.54 16.00
CA GLY A 280 -12.88 -3.91 17.21
C GLY A 280 -12.08 -4.08 18.52
N PRO A 281 -11.76 -5.29 19.00
CA PRO A 281 -11.04 -5.44 20.27
C PRO A 281 -9.64 -4.82 20.31
N TRP A 282 -8.93 -4.79 19.17
CA TRP A 282 -7.59 -4.20 19.08
C TRP A 282 -7.68 -2.67 18.99
N THR A 283 -8.63 -2.15 18.21
CA THR A 283 -8.94 -0.71 18.18
C THR A 283 -9.49 -0.22 19.52
N ASP A 284 -10.35 -0.98 20.19
CA ASP A 284 -10.85 -0.69 21.54
C ASP A 284 -9.69 -0.65 22.56
N SER A 285 -8.69 -1.52 22.40
CA SER A 285 -7.47 -1.52 23.21
C SER A 285 -6.60 -0.26 22.98
N LEU A 286 -6.57 0.25 21.74
CA LEU A 286 -5.95 1.54 21.42
C LEU A 286 -6.66 2.70 22.13
N HIS A 287 -8.00 2.73 22.09
CA HIS A 287 -8.82 3.81 22.65
C HIS A 287 -8.89 3.79 24.18
N SER A 288 -8.86 2.61 24.79
CA SER A 288 -8.97 2.44 26.25
C SER A 288 -7.68 2.70 27.01
N GLY A 289 -6.56 2.98 26.33
CA GLY A 289 -5.29 3.27 26.99
C GLY A 289 -4.61 2.02 27.60
N ALA A 290 -5.06 0.81 27.23
CA ALA A 290 -4.45 -0.43 27.67
C ALA A 290 -3.02 -0.57 27.11
N SER A 291 -2.20 -1.43 27.74
CA SER A 291 -0.73 -1.51 27.57
C SER A 291 -0.16 -1.40 26.13
N PRO A 292 -0.78 -1.91 25.05
CA PRO A 292 -0.27 -1.69 23.69
C PRO A 292 -0.34 -0.22 23.23
N SER A 293 -1.36 0.54 23.63
CA SER A 293 -1.63 1.92 23.16
C SER A 293 -0.48 2.90 23.47
N SER A 294 0.19 2.73 24.62
CA SER A 294 1.30 3.58 25.03
C SER A 294 2.52 3.46 24.11
N SER A 295 2.63 2.36 23.37
CA SER A 295 3.75 2.02 22.48
C SER A 295 3.47 2.31 21.00
N ILE A 296 2.24 2.74 20.68
CA ILE A 296 1.74 2.94 19.32
C ILE A 296 1.64 4.44 18.99
N GLU A 297 2.03 4.80 17.76
CA GLU A 297 1.71 6.09 17.14
C GLU A 297 0.86 5.86 15.89
N ILE A 298 -0.20 6.64 15.74
CA ILE A 298 -0.96 6.71 14.49
C ILE A 298 -0.56 7.99 13.76
N MET A 299 -0.12 7.85 12.52
CA MET A 299 0.22 8.97 11.67
C MET A 299 -1.03 9.79 11.34
N ASP A 300 -0.95 11.09 11.57
CA ASP A 300 -1.95 12.06 11.13
C ASP A 300 -2.22 11.96 9.62
N SER A 301 -3.47 12.17 9.20
CA SER A 301 -3.89 12.08 7.80
C SER A 301 -3.18 13.11 6.89
N SER A 302 -2.69 14.22 7.42
CA SER A 302 -1.83 15.16 6.70
C SER A 302 -0.40 14.66 6.52
N ALA A 303 0.08 13.76 7.39
CA ALA A 303 1.40 13.15 7.32
C ALA A 303 1.44 11.94 6.37
N PHE A 304 0.31 11.23 6.24
CA PHE A 304 0.11 10.15 5.29
C PHE A 304 -1.18 10.38 4.49
N VAL A 305 -1.02 10.87 3.27
CA VAL A 305 -2.13 11.12 2.33
C VAL A 305 -2.35 9.88 1.46
N SER A 306 -3.60 9.54 1.14
CA SER A 306 -3.93 8.45 0.22
C SER A 306 -5.10 8.82 -0.68
N ASP A 307 -5.05 8.43 -1.94
CA ASP A 307 -6.16 8.60 -2.88
C ASP A 307 -7.09 7.37 -2.95
N LYS A 308 -6.71 6.23 -2.33
CA LYS A 308 -7.53 5.00 -2.31
C LYS A 308 -8.90 5.23 -1.67
N GLN A 309 -8.97 6.13 -0.70
CA GLN A 309 -10.17 6.40 0.09
C GLN A 309 -11.06 7.50 -0.51
N ASN A 310 -10.52 8.28 -1.45
CA ASN A 310 -11.22 9.45 -1.94
C ASN A 310 -10.93 9.67 -3.42
N MET A 311 -11.89 9.28 -4.26
CA MET A 311 -11.81 9.50 -5.72
C MET A 311 -11.57 10.97 -6.08
N SER A 312 -12.07 11.93 -5.29
CA SER A 312 -11.79 13.36 -5.52
C SER A 312 -10.31 13.70 -5.27
N THR A 313 -9.67 13.03 -4.31
CA THR A 313 -8.21 13.16 -4.09
C THR A 313 -7.46 12.60 -5.29
N SER A 314 -7.86 11.45 -5.84
CA SER A 314 -7.22 10.88 -7.03
C SER A 314 -7.36 11.83 -8.23
N PHE A 315 -8.56 12.38 -8.45
CA PHE A 315 -8.82 13.37 -9.48
C PHE A 315 -7.90 14.60 -9.34
N GLU A 316 -7.84 15.20 -8.14
CA GLU A 316 -7.02 16.39 -7.91
C GLU A 316 -5.51 16.13 -8.01
N LEU A 317 -5.08 14.93 -7.64
CA LEU A 317 -3.70 14.49 -7.67
C LEU A 317 -3.17 14.36 -9.10
N PHE A 318 -3.99 13.82 -10.02
CA PHE A 318 -3.59 13.54 -11.40
C PHE A 318 -4.08 14.55 -12.45
N ARG A 319 -5.04 15.42 -12.11
CA ARG A 319 -5.53 16.46 -13.01
C ARG A 319 -4.39 17.31 -13.55
N ALA A 320 -4.28 17.37 -14.88
CA ALA A 320 -3.36 18.25 -15.56
C ALA A 320 -3.80 19.70 -15.33
N ARG A 321 -2.84 20.53 -14.94
CA ARG A 321 -3.01 21.97 -14.76
C ARG A 321 -2.25 22.65 -15.87
N ASP A 322 -2.92 23.52 -16.61
CA ASP A 322 -2.31 24.35 -17.64
C ASP A 322 -1.46 25.41 -16.98
N THR A 323 -0.24 25.05 -16.62
CA THR A 323 0.75 26.03 -16.24
C THR A 323 1.46 26.52 -17.49
N HIS A 324 0.90 27.56 -18.11
CA HIS A 324 1.69 28.50 -18.93
C HIS A 324 2.86 29.12 -18.13
N HIS A 325 2.91 28.90 -16.81
CA HIS A 325 3.99 29.28 -15.91
C HIS A 325 4.47 28.09 -15.09
N ALA A 326 5.27 27.21 -15.67
CA ALA A 326 6.27 26.53 -14.86
C ALA A 326 7.11 27.64 -14.18
N PRO A 327 7.20 27.71 -12.84
CA PRO A 327 8.03 28.72 -12.20
C PRO A 327 9.46 28.55 -12.72
N ARG A 328 9.96 29.54 -13.47
CA ARG A 328 11.36 29.58 -13.89
C ARG A 328 12.22 29.46 -12.61
N PRO A 329 13.31 28.67 -12.62
CA PRO A 329 14.25 28.69 -11.52
C PRO A 329 14.78 30.13 -11.41
N ARG A 330 14.40 30.87 -10.37
CA ARG A 330 15.01 32.16 -10.08
C ARG A 330 16.50 31.91 -9.82
N SER A 331 17.35 32.44 -10.69
CA SER A 331 18.80 32.51 -10.48
C SER A 331 19.08 33.05 -9.09
N HIS A 332 19.73 32.24 -8.26
CA HIS A 332 20.21 32.68 -6.95
C HIS A 332 21.19 33.84 -7.14
N ARG A 333 20.76 35.04 -6.74
CA ARG A 333 21.66 36.12 -6.38
C ARG A 333 21.82 36.03 -4.85
N PRO A 334 23.03 35.87 -4.32
CA PRO A 334 23.22 35.69 -2.89
C PRO A 334 23.13 37.06 -2.21
N THR A 335 21.95 37.39 -1.67
CA THR A 335 21.83 38.46 -0.67
C THR A 335 21.41 37.82 0.63
N GLY A 336 22.31 37.87 1.60
CA GLY A 336 22.16 37.24 2.91
C GLY A 336 20.93 37.75 3.65
N ARG A 337 20.00 36.83 3.90
CA ARG A 337 19.19 36.69 5.11
C ARG A 337 18.40 35.38 4.94
N HIS A 338 18.67 34.42 5.82
CA HIS A 338 18.01 33.11 5.81
C HIS A 338 16.53 33.26 6.16
N ASN A 339 15.70 33.51 5.16
CA ASN A 339 14.27 33.20 5.22
C ASN A 339 14.06 31.85 4.53
N HIS A 340 13.70 30.84 5.32
CA HIS A 340 13.16 29.58 4.82
C HIS A 340 11.83 29.85 4.11
N HIS A 341 11.89 30.25 2.83
CA HIS A 341 10.70 30.28 1.99
C HIS A 341 10.28 28.84 1.68
N HIS A 342 9.35 28.34 2.48
CA HIS A 342 8.55 27.18 2.16
C HIS A 342 7.84 27.43 0.83
N HIS A 343 8.20 26.68 -0.20
CA HIS A 343 7.44 26.65 -1.45
C HIS A 343 6.06 26.04 -1.16
N HIS A 344 5.03 26.89 -1.06
CA HIS A 344 3.63 26.47 -1.08
C HIS A 344 3.30 25.89 -2.47
N TYR A 345 3.63 24.61 -2.67
CA TYR A 345 2.97 23.78 -3.67
C TYR A 345 1.71 23.26 -2.99
N GLY A 346 0.55 23.79 -3.32
CA GLY A 346 -0.71 23.41 -2.70
C GLY A 346 -1.87 23.85 -3.58
N SER A 347 -2.12 23.11 -4.65
CA SER A 347 -3.35 23.18 -5.41
C SER A 347 -4.16 21.91 -5.05
N ALA A 348 -5.41 22.09 -4.61
CA ALA A 348 -6.32 21.09 -4.00
C ALA A 348 -6.33 20.97 -2.46
N GLY A 349 -5.95 22.02 -1.73
CA GLY A 349 -6.17 22.08 -0.27
C GLY A 349 -5.32 21.13 0.58
N ILE A 350 -4.55 20.23 -0.03
CA ILE A 350 -3.60 19.38 0.68
C ILE A 350 -2.33 20.19 0.95
N ASP A 351 -2.02 20.38 2.23
CA ASP A 351 -0.75 20.96 2.66
C ASP A 351 0.37 19.90 2.64
N TRP A 352 1.04 19.80 1.49
CA TRP A 352 2.21 18.93 1.30
C TRP A 352 3.42 19.33 2.17
N SER A 353 3.34 20.44 2.92
CA SER A 353 4.38 20.85 3.87
C SER A 353 4.51 19.89 5.05
N ARG A 354 3.46 19.12 5.36
CA ARG A 354 3.38 18.17 6.48
C ARG A 354 3.35 16.71 6.04
N THR A 355 3.20 16.44 4.74
CA THR A 355 3.10 15.10 4.19
C THR A 355 4.47 14.42 4.06
N TYR A 356 4.57 13.23 4.66
CA TYR A 356 5.75 12.36 4.58
C TYR A 356 5.57 11.25 3.56
N LEU A 357 4.33 10.76 3.43
CA LEU A 357 3.96 9.62 2.63
C LEU A 357 2.73 9.93 1.80
N LEU A 358 2.73 9.46 0.56
CA LEU A 358 1.58 9.48 -0.34
C LEU A 358 1.31 8.06 -0.82
N GLN A 359 0.10 7.56 -0.66
CA GLN A 359 -0.33 6.32 -1.29
C GLN A 359 -1.22 6.60 -2.49
N VAL A 360 -0.96 5.88 -3.58
CA VAL A 360 -1.70 5.97 -4.83
C VAL A 360 -2.28 4.61 -5.17
N GLY A 361 -3.60 4.46 -5.10
CA GLY A 361 -4.30 3.26 -5.51
C GLY A 361 -4.00 2.89 -6.96
N ARG A 362 -3.58 1.65 -7.19
CA ARG A 362 -3.32 1.08 -8.52
C ARG A 362 -2.47 2.02 -9.39
N PRO A 363 -1.21 2.30 -9.00
CA PRO A 363 -0.41 3.36 -9.64
C PRO A 363 0.05 3.00 -11.06
N HIS A 364 -0.07 1.72 -11.45
CA HIS A 364 0.26 1.23 -12.79
C HIS A 364 -0.92 1.36 -13.78
N GLU A 365 -2.14 1.66 -13.30
CA GLU A 365 -3.29 1.92 -14.16
C GLU A 365 -3.29 3.37 -14.66
N ALA A 366 -3.95 3.60 -15.80
CA ALA A 366 -4.15 4.93 -16.34
C ALA A 366 -4.97 5.80 -15.38
N LYS A 367 -4.57 7.07 -15.23
CA LYS A 367 -5.19 8.06 -14.36
C LYS A 367 -5.89 9.13 -15.18
N TRP A 368 -7.06 9.55 -14.71
CA TRP A 368 -7.81 10.61 -15.38
C TRP A 368 -7.13 11.97 -15.14
N THR A 369 -6.68 12.61 -16.21
CA THR A 369 -5.97 13.91 -16.16
C THR A 369 -6.90 15.11 -16.30
N GLY A 370 -8.22 14.90 -16.39
CA GLY A 370 -9.19 15.94 -16.75
C GLY A 370 -9.49 16.00 -18.25
N ALA A 371 -8.55 15.56 -19.10
CA ALA A 371 -8.71 15.53 -20.54
C ALA A 371 -8.67 14.10 -21.12
N SER A 372 -7.83 13.22 -20.55
CA SER A 372 -7.70 11.84 -21.01
C SER A 372 -7.27 10.90 -19.89
N LEU A 373 -7.28 9.59 -20.16
CA LEU A 373 -6.69 8.58 -19.30
C LEU A 373 -5.21 8.40 -19.67
N GLU A 374 -4.30 8.70 -18.74
CA GLU A 374 -2.86 8.66 -18.99
C GLU A 374 -2.14 7.82 -17.94
N PHE A 375 -1.16 7.03 -18.37
CA PHE A 375 -0.27 6.34 -17.45
C PHE A 375 0.72 7.30 -16.81
N VAL A 376 1.08 7.03 -15.55
CA VAL A 376 2.21 7.71 -14.92
C VAL A 376 3.51 7.24 -15.57
N THR A 377 4.12 8.12 -16.35
CA THR A 377 5.38 7.87 -17.07
C THR A 377 6.48 8.83 -16.61
N PRO A 378 7.76 8.57 -16.98
CA PRO A 378 8.82 9.55 -16.74
C PRO A 378 8.52 10.92 -17.33
N ARG A 379 7.88 10.97 -18.51
CA ARG A 379 7.45 12.22 -19.15
C ARG A 379 6.40 12.95 -18.30
N HIS A 380 5.36 12.24 -17.85
CA HIS A 380 4.33 12.80 -16.96
C HIS A 380 4.94 13.53 -15.75
N LEU A 381 5.95 12.93 -15.11
CA LEU A 381 6.65 13.54 -13.97
C LEU A 381 7.51 14.76 -14.35
N LEU A 382 8.20 14.69 -15.50
CA LEU A 382 9.10 15.75 -15.95
C LEU A 382 8.34 17.01 -16.40
N GLU A 383 7.14 16.84 -16.95
CA GLU A 383 6.26 17.92 -17.36
C GLU A 383 5.63 18.68 -16.18
N ARG A 384 5.50 18.04 -15.00
CA ARG A 384 5.00 18.67 -13.76
C ARG A 384 3.60 19.29 -13.89
N ARG A 385 2.76 18.73 -14.77
CA ARG A 385 1.40 19.22 -15.02
C ARG A 385 0.40 18.80 -13.95
N SER A 386 0.63 17.67 -13.26
CA SER A 386 -0.22 17.20 -12.16
C SER A 386 0.40 17.50 -10.79
N GLU A 387 -0.41 17.43 -9.72
CA GLU A 387 0.13 17.55 -8.36
C GLU A 387 1.02 16.38 -8.00
N PHE A 388 0.66 15.17 -8.43
CA PHE A 388 1.51 13.99 -8.32
C PHE A 388 2.90 14.26 -8.91
N ALA A 389 2.95 14.77 -10.14
CA ALA A 389 4.21 15.08 -10.81
C ALA A 389 5.04 16.13 -10.07
N ARG A 390 4.39 17.12 -9.44
CA ARG A 390 5.06 18.17 -8.68
C ARG A 390 5.61 17.68 -7.34
N VAL A 391 4.81 16.94 -6.56
CA VAL A 391 5.27 16.39 -5.28
C VAL A 391 6.37 15.34 -5.46
N MET A 392 6.33 14.58 -6.56
CA MET A 392 7.37 13.63 -6.93
C MET A 392 8.56 14.26 -7.67
N TYR A 393 8.51 15.56 -7.98
CA TYR A 393 9.55 16.21 -8.76
C TYR A 393 10.96 16.18 -8.11
N PRO A 394 11.12 16.31 -6.77
CA PRO A 394 12.45 16.19 -6.15
C PRO A 394 13.14 14.85 -6.49
N VAL A 395 12.38 13.75 -6.42
CA VAL A 395 12.87 12.41 -6.77
C VAL A 395 13.11 12.30 -8.28
N THR A 396 12.15 12.76 -9.08
CA THR A 396 12.23 12.77 -10.56
C THR A 396 13.45 13.53 -11.06
N ARG A 397 13.73 14.72 -10.52
CA ARG A 397 14.90 15.53 -10.85
C ARG A 397 16.20 14.79 -10.53
N ALA A 398 16.24 14.02 -9.44
CA ALA A 398 17.40 13.21 -9.10
C ALA A 398 17.61 12.05 -10.07
N LEU A 399 16.54 11.37 -10.49
CA LEU A 399 16.59 10.35 -11.54
C LEU A 399 17.07 10.93 -12.88
N GLN A 400 16.58 12.12 -13.25
CA GLN A 400 16.98 12.81 -14.47
C GLN A 400 18.47 13.20 -14.45
N LYS A 401 18.96 13.75 -13.34
CA LYS A 401 20.38 14.10 -13.18
C LYS A 401 21.31 12.90 -13.28
N LYS A 402 20.85 11.72 -12.84
CA LYS A 402 21.57 10.45 -12.99
C LYS A 402 21.43 9.83 -14.38
N GLY A 403 20.67 10.45 -15.29
CA GLY A 403 20.43 9.95 -16.64
C GLY A 403 19.51 8.73 -16.72
N LEU A 404 18.84 8.34 -15.63
CA LEU A 404 17.96 7.16 -15.57
C LEU A 404 16.63 7.38 -16.30
N ILE A 405 16.20 8.65 -16.35
CA ILE A 405 15.05 9.13 -17.10
C ILE A 405 15.42 10.37 -17.91
N ARG A 406 14.77 10.55 -19.06
CA ARG A 406 14.98 11.71 -19.95
C ARG A 406 13.65 12.07 -20.63
N LEU A 407 13.50 13.33 -21.00
CA LEU A 407 12.51 13.70 -22.02
C LEU A 407 13.08 13.22 -23.36
N ILE A 408 12.41 12.25 -23.97
CA ILE A 408 12.69 11.90 -25.36
C ILE A 408 11.84 12.88 -26.18
N PRO A 409 12.43 13.71 -27.06
CA PRO A 409 11.66 14.52 -28.00
C PRO A 409 10.80 13.60 -28.87
N GLU A 410 9.54 13.98 -29.11
CA GLU A 410 8.66 13.27 -30.06
C GLU A 410 9.22 13.28 -31.48
#